data_AF-A0AAN5C159-F1
#
_entry.id   AF-A0AAN5C159-F1
#
_cell.length_a   1.000
_cell.length_b   1.000
_cell.length_c   1.000
_cell.angle_alpha   90.00
_cell.angle_beta   90.00
_cell.angle_gamma   90.00
#
_symmetry.space_group_name_H-M   'P 1'
#
loop_
_entity.id
_entity.type
_entity.pdbx_description
1 polymer ?
#
loop_
_entity_poly.entity_id
_entity_poly.type
_entity_poly.pdbx_seq_one_letter_code
_entity_poly.pdbx_strand_id
1 'polypeptide(L)'
;MESCAEFLNAILRKKESHGGSLANLSDRDIEDILCETQSKRYDRAQMIVRNSHEMQALNAYENPLVSTIANNLVLPFVGNELVFSRMGQAYAGAATVEKLHVPHRSRVIPFNDELPAKPIDQNISRLIRWGFIGSMGAVLFVTTKAFRLPFSSLGGWGESGSVIISWLGDSPGQKLLNKLVSILSFPILDKDPSARLHLINFLPQLISPLLIYTIEAYRLGNQGSLLALPIIFTAGMQVQGIGRIAPLHAILSSLYTHEGVAGRAVPRDVASSLIPAVTLGFVLPTIMVFASNPNLAAWQHWVALWQFAPPLVNVLTVVLSAGFKRWRLSHEAPRVDGGSFERYEKHDVPVLKQVYTYAFAVQSTVHVATMAYAWSHPNISIGRAFFGLPNPFRAEWNITTISEQIATFFRYDAVTALAGYIGGNLYSIWDLRRLGYIQTRSAVKAALAVIVGQFMIGPGATWAGLWSWREDVIAGLAR
;
A
#
# COMPACT_ATOMS: atom_id res chain seq x y z
N MET A 1 33.70 18.24 10.45
CA MET A 1 32.77 18.28 11.61
C MET A 1 32.44 16.88 12.11
N GLU A 2 31.79 16.00 11.33
CA GLU A 2 31.45 14.65 11.82
C GLU A 2 32.65 13.82 12.29
N SER A 3 33.78 13.86 11.57
CA SER A 3 35.02 13.19 12.03
C SER A 3 35.55 13.77 13.34
N CYS A 4 35.38 15.09 13.55
CA CYS A 4 35.74 15.73 14.82
C CYS A 4 34.82 15.28 15.95
N ALA A 5 33.52 15.09 15.66
CA ALA A 5 32.55 14.59 16.63
C ALA A 5 32.89 13.16 17.07
N GLU A 6 33.14 12.24 16.12
CA GLU A 6 33.55 10.88 16.45
C GLU A 6 34.90 10.82 17.17
N PHE A 7 35.86 11.66 16.76
CA PHE A 7 37.15 11.76 17.44
C PHE A 7 36.99 12.23 18.90
N LEU A 8 36.14 13.24 19.12
CA LEU A 8 35.83 13.71 20.46
C LEU A 8 35.11 12.63 21.28
N ASN A 9 34.18 11.87 20.68
CA ASN A 9 33.51 10.75 21.33
C ASN A 9 34.51 9.67 21.76
N ALA A 10 35.45 9.30 20.89
CA ALA A 10 36.50 8.32 21.18
C ALA A 10 37.42 8.81 22.32
N ILE A 11 37.84 10.08 22.30
CA ILE A 11 38.60 10.69 23.41
C ILE A 11 37.81 10.63 24.72
N LEU A 12 36.53 10.99 24.69
CA LEU A 12 35.68 11.03 25.88
C LEU A 12 35.42 9.64 26.48
N ARG A 13 35.34 8.60 25.65
CA ARG A 13 35.28 7.18 26.08
C ARG A 13 36.62 6.73 26.68
N LYS A 14 37.74 7.11 26.06
CA LYS A 14 39.08 6.80 26.59
C LYS A 14 39.35 7.49 27.93
N LYS A 15 38.90 8.73 28.09
CA LYS A 15 38.93 9.47 29.36
C LYS A 15 38.20 8.71 30.46
N GLU A 16 37.03 8.15 30.16
CA GLU A 16 36.25 7.37 31.13
C GLU A 16 36.95 6.07 31.52
N SER A 17 37.54 5.35 30.55
CA SER A 17 38.31 4.14 30.85
C SER A 17 39.59 4.43 31.66
N HIS A 18 40.08 5.68 31.61
CA HIS A 18 41.23 6.18 32.39
C HIS A 18 40.82 6.96 33.66
N GLY A 19 39.74 6.55 34.32
CA GLY A 19 39.35 7.13 35.62
C GLY A 19 38.98 8.62 35.56
N GLY A 20 38.54 9.11 34.39
CA GLY A 20 38.17 10.50 34.19
C GLY A 20 39.33 11.43 33.83
N SER A 21 40.53 10.91 33.59
CA SER A 21 41.71 11.69 33.19
C SER A 21 42.20 11.31 31.80
N LEU A 22 42.82 12.27 31.11
CA LEU A 22 43.58 12.05 29.87
C LEU A 22 45.09 12.22 30.11
N ALA A 23 45.52 12.31 31.37
CA ALA A 23 46.94 12.36 31.71
C ALA A 23 47.60 11.00 31.43
N ASN A 24 48.81 11.04 30.89
CA ASN A 24 49.65 9.85 30.62
C ASN A 24 49.05 8.84 29.63
N LEU A 25 48.35 9.31 28.59
CA LEU A 25 47.97 8.44 27.47
C LEU A 25 49.23 7.82 26.85
N SER A 26 49.22 6.50 26.68
CA SER A 26 50.25 5.80 25.92
C SER A 26 50.05 5.94 24.41
N ASP A 27 51.07 5.61 23.62
CA ASP A 27 50.95 5.57 22.15
C ASP A 27 49.83 4.62 21.71
N ARG A 28 49.66 3.49 22.41
CA ARG A 28 48.58 2.53 22.16
C ARG A 28 47.21 3.15 22.42
N ASP A 29 47.08 4.00 23.44
CA ASP A 29 45.82 4.68 23.73
C ASP A 29 45.43 5.67 22.64
N ILE A 30 46.42 6.35 22.06
CA ILE A 30 46.22 7.25 20.93
C ILE A 30 45.84 6.45 19.68
N GLU A 31 46.54 5.34 19.41
CA GLU A 31 46.22 4.45 18.29
C GLU A 31 44.79 3.90 18.40
N ASP A 32 44.37 3.45 19.59
CA ASP A 32 43.00 2.99 19.84
C ASP A 32 41.96 4.07 19.52
N ILE A 33 42.18 5.33 19.96
CA ILE A 33 41.27 6.45 19.68
C ILE A 33 41.15 6.69 18.17
N LEU A 34 42.28 6.67 17.44
CA LEU A 34 42.31 6.89 16.00
C LEU A 34 41.67 5.73 15.23
N CYS A 35 41.96 4.49 15.60
CA CYS A 35 41.35 3.29 15.03
C CYS A 35 39.84 3.27 15.25
N GLU A 36 39.36 3.62 16.45
CA GLU A 36 37.94 3.74 16.74
C GLU A 36 37.30 4.80 15.85
N THR A 37 37.89 6.01 15.79
CA THR A 37 37.40 7.10 14.94
C THR A 37 37.32 6.68 13.48
N GLN A 38 38.38 6.04 12.95
CA GLN A 38 38.42 5.54 11.58
C GLN A 38 37.31 4.50 11.33
N SER A 39 37.15 3.52 12.24
CA SER A 39 36.13 2.47 12.10
C SER A 39 34.71 3.02 12.03
N LYS A 40 34.42 4.12 12.74
CA LYS A 40 33.11 4.80 12.72
C LYS A 40 32.92 5.69 11.50
N ARG A 41 34.00 6.19 10.91
CA ARG A 41 33.96 7.20 9.84
C ARG A 41 34.16 6.65 8.44
N TYR A 42 34.89 5.55 8.28
CA TYR A 42 35.38 5.09 6.97
C TYR A 42 34.24 4.84 5.98
N ASP A 43 33.31 3.94 6.32
CA ASP A 43 32.19 3.59 5.44
C ASP A 43 31.28 4.80 5.16
N ARG A 44 31.08 5.67 6.15
CA ARG A 44 30.28 6.88 5.99
C ARG A 44 30.95 7.90 5.08
N ALA A 45 32.26 8.11 5.21
CA ALA A 45 33.01 8.99 4.33
C ALA A 45 33.02 8.46 2.89
N GLN A 46 33.24 7.16 2.70
CA GLN A 46 33.15 6.52 1.38
C GLN A 46 31.76 6.70 0.75
N MET A 47 30.69 6.50 1.54
CA MET A 47 29.32 6.70 1.07
C MET A 47 29.09 8.14 0.60
N ILE A 48 29.51 9.15 1.37
CA ILE A 48 29.34 10.56 1.01
C ILE A 48 30.13 10.92 -0.26
N VAL A 49 31.38 10.43 -0.37
CA VAL A 49 32.21 10.66 -1.56
C VAL A 49 31.58 10.01 -2.78
N ARG A 50 31.14 8.76 -2.68
CA ARG A 50 30.45 8.05 -3.78
C ARG A 50 29.18 8.78 -4.21
N ASN A 51 28.32 9.14 -3.27
CA ASN A 51 27.06 9.85 -3.59
C ASN A 51 27.33 11.22 -4.24
N SER A 52 28.38 11.93 -3.80
CA SER A 52 28.81 13.19 -4.41
C SER A 52 29.27 12.99 -5.85
N HIS A 53 30.08 11.95 -6.11
CA HIS A 53 30.50 11.59 -7.47
C HIS A 53 29.33 11.20 -8.37
N GLU A 54 28.38 10.40 -7.89
CA GLU A 54 27.18 10.02 -8.66
C GLU A 54 26.35 11.25 -9.05
N MET A 55 26.17 12.19 -8.12
CA MET A 55 25.44 13.44 -8.39
C MET A 55 26.23 14.34 -9.35
N GLN A 56 27.55 14.44 -9.19
CA GLN A 56 28.40 15.18 -10.10
C GLN A 56 28.34 14.60 -11.52
N ALA A 57 28.45 13.27 -11.67
CA ALA A 57 28.41 12.59 -12.95
C ALA A 57 27.07 12.82 -13.69
N LEU A 58 25.95 12.78 -12.95
CA LEU A 58 24.61 13.09 -13.47
C LEU A 58 24.48 14.56 -13.91
N ASN A 59 25.05 15.51 -13.16
CA ASN A 59 24.93 16.94 -13.48
C ASN A 59 25.93 17.39 -14.55
N ALA A 60 27.10 16.75 -14.63
CA ALA A 60 28.11 16.99 -15.64
C ALA A 60 27.84 16.25 -16.96
N TYR A 61 26.75 15.49 -17.04
CA TYR A 61 26.39 14.68 -18.21
C TYR A 61 27.48 13.67 -18.62
N GLU A 62 28.23 13.10 -17.66
CA GLU A 62 29.29 12.11 -17.95
C GLU A 62 28.76 10.92 -18.76
N ASN A 63 27.52 10.49 -18.46
CA ASN A 63 26.72 9.66 -19.36
C ASN A 63 25.55 10.50 -19.88
N PRO A 64 25.59 10.98 -21.13
CA PRO A 64 24.55 11.86 -21.67
C PRO A 64 23.16 11.22 -21.69
N LEU A 65 23.07 9.92 -21.97
CA LEU A 65 21.79 9.21 -22.05
C LEU A 65 21.14 9.09 -20.67
N VAL A 66 21.90 8.62 -19.66
CA VAL A 66 21.41 8.50 -18.29
C VAL A 66 21.02 9.86 -17.72
N SER A 67 21.86 10.87 -17.94
CA SER A 67 21.63 12.23 -17.44
C SER A 67 20.42 12.88 -18.10
N THR A 68 20.22 12.67 -19.42
CA THR A 68 19.02 13.14 -20.12
C THR A 68 17.76 12.46 -19.58
N ILE A 69 17.78 11.14 -19.36
CA ILE A 69 16.63 10.43 -18.78
C ILE A 69 16.35 10.96 -17.37
N ALA A 70 17.36 11.03 -16.51
CA ALA A 70 17.18 11.44 -15.13
C ALA A 70 16.72 12.91 -15.01
N ASN A 71 17.44 13.84 -15.64
CA ASN A 71 17.23 15.28 -15.45
C ASN A 71 16.12 15.84 -16.33
N ASN A 72 15.96 15.36 -17.57
CA ASN A 72 15.03 15.96 -18.53
C ASN A 72 13.73 15.18 -18.64
N LEU A 73 13.74 13.85 -18.44
CA LEU A 73 12.54 13.02 -18.57
C LEU A 73 11.89 12.64 -17.25
N VAL A 74 12.66 12.46 -16.17
CA VAL A 74 12.14 12.00 -14.88
C VAL A 74 11.94 13.17 -13.91
N LEU A 75 12.99 13.95 -13.65
CA LEU A 75 12.99 15.01 -12.64
C LEU A 75 11.82 16.01 -12.76
N PRO A 76 11.37 16.46 -13.96
CA PRO A 76 10.25 17.39 -14.08
C PRO A 76 8.91 16.83 -13.56
N PHE A 77 8.76 15.50 -13.51
CA PHE A 77 7.54 14.84 -13.04
C PHE A 77 7.63 14.36 -11.60
N VAL A 78 8.83 14.41 -10.99
CA VAL A 78 9.02 14.04 -9.60
C VAL A 78 8.88 15.28 -8.73
N GLY A 79 8.04 15.20 -7.70
CA GLY A 79 7.87 16.30 -6.76
C GLY A 79 9.15 16.62 -5.97
N ASN A 80 9.21 17.84 -5.42
CA ASN A 80 10.35 18.32 -4.64
C ASN A 80 10.73 17.42 -3.44
N GLU A 81 9.80 16.59 -2.98
CA GLU A 81 10.01 15.67 -1.85
C GLU A 81 11.09 14.62 -2.12
N LEU A 82 11.22 14.11 -3.35
CA LEU A 82 12.32 13.18 -3.67
C LEU A 82 13.68 13.86 -3.45
N VAL A 83 13.81 15.10 -3.92
CA VAL A 83 15.04 15.89 -3.82
C VAL A 83 15.35 16.17 -2.35
N PHE A 84 14.37 16.67 -1.59
CA PHE A 84 14.54 16.95 -0.17
C PHE A 84 14.84 15.69 0.65
N SER A 85 14.19 14.58 0.38
CA SER A 85 14.47 13.31 1.06
C SER A 85 15.89 12.82 0.78
N ARG A 86 16.39 12.90 -0.46
CA ARG A 86 17.77 12.52 -0.79
C ARG A 86 18.80 13.41 -0.08
N MET A 87 18.56 14.72 -0.05
CA MET A 87 19.42 15.64 0.70
C MET A 87 19.36 15.35 2.20
N GLY A 88 18.15 15.14 2.75
CA GLY A 88 17.91 14.86 4.16
C GLY A 88 18.61 13.60 4.68
N GLN A 89 18.70 12.54 3.86
CA GLN A 89 19.36 11.29 4.23
C GLN A 89 20.84 11.47 4.60
N ALA A 90 21.55 12.40 3.94
CA ALA A 90 22.94 12.69 4.29
C ALA A 90 23.05 13.24 5.71
N TYR A 91 22.09 14.04 6.15
CA TYR A 91 22.07 14.65 7.48
C TYR A 91 21.53 13.72 8.57
N ALA A 92 20.51 12.91 8.28
CA ALA A 92 19.85 12.06 9.28
C ALA A 92 20.81 11.06 9.97
N GLY A 93 21.82 10.59 9.24
CA GLY A 93 22.85 9.68 9.78
C GLY A 93 24.14 10.36 10.27
N ALA A 94 24.17 11.68 10.40
CA ALA A 94 25.37 12.42 10.81
C ALA A 94 25.78 12.09 12.25
N ALA A 95 27.09 12.06 12.49
CA ALA A 95 27.65 11.85 13.81
C ALA A 95 27.41 13.08 14.71
N THR A 96 26.98 12.83 15.94
CA THR A 96 26.80 13.83 17.00
C THR A 96 27.84 13.64 18.09
N VAL A 97 28.12 14.69 18.86
CA VAL A 97 28.94 14.57 20.07
C VAL A 97 28.06 14.02 21.18
N GLU A 98 28.30 12.79 21.62
CA GLU A 98 27.40 12.03 22.51
C GLU A 98 27.15 12.73 23.85
N LYS A 99 28.16 13.44 24.37
CA LYS A 99 28.08 14.16 25.65
C LYS A 99 27.58 15.60 25.54
N LEU A 100 27.31 16.08 24.32
CA LEU A 100 26.82 17.43 24.11
C LEU A 100 25.29 17.42 24.08
N HIS A 101 24.66 18.29 24.87
CA HIS A 101 23.22 18.47 24.80
C HIS A 101 22.81 19.03 23.43
N VAL A 102 21.98 18.29 22.69
CA VAL A 102 21.40 18.74 21.43
C VAL A 102 20.09 19.46 21.74
N PRO A 103 19.97 20.78 21.47
CA PRO A 103 18.73 21.49 21.70
C PRO A 103 17.62 20.93 20.80
N HIS A 104 16.43 20.81 21.35
CA HIS A 104 15.26 20.41 20.57
C HIS A 104 14.95 21.48 19.51
N ARG A 105 14.70 21.03 18.27
CA ARG A 105 14.29 21.86 17.14
C ARG A 105 13.24 21.10 16.35
N SER A 106 12.12 21.75 16.04
CA SER A 106 11.06 21.14 15.24
C SER A 106 11.62 20.61 13.92
N ARG A 107 11.30 19.36 13.61
CA ARG A 107 11.76 18.66 12.40
C ARG A 107 10.86 17.49 12.04
N VAL A 108 10.70 17.29 10.74
CA VAL A 108 9.89 16.19 10.19
C VAL A 108 10.68 14.88 10.15
N ILE A 109 11.96 14.96 9.81
CA ILE A 109 12.84 13.80 9.65
C ILE A 109 13.65 13.64 10.95
N PRO A 110 13.49 12.52 11.69
CA PRO A 110 14.30 12.25 12.86
C PRO A 110 15.74 11.88 12.46
N PHE A 111 16.70 12.18 13.33
CA PHE A 111 18.05 11.63 13.21
C PHE A 111 18.07 10.14 13.59
N ASN A 112 19.08 9.40 13.13
CA ASN A 112 19.17 7.95 13.35
C ASN A 112 19.26 7.55 14.83
N ASP A 113 19.82 8.42 15.67
CA ASP A 113 19.90 8.25 17.13
C ASP A 113 18.57 8.57 17.86
N GLU A 114 17.64 9.25 17.19
CA GLU A 114 16.30 9.53 17.70
C GLU A 114 15.27 8.43 17.39
N LEU A 115 15.64 7.48 16.53
CA LEU A 115 14.77 6.41 16.09
C LEU A 115 14.49 5.41 17.23
N PRO A 116 13.26 4.86 17.32
CA PRO A 116 12.92 3.84 18.32
C PRO A 116 13.79 2.60 18.32
N ALA A 117 14.41 2.26 17.19
CA ALA A 117 15.39 1.18 17.06
C ALA A 117 16.46 1.53 16.02
N LYS A 118 17.63 0.92 16.14
CA LYS A 118 18.66 1.00 15.10
C LYS A 118 18.13 0.41 13.77
N PRO A 119 18.33 1.11 12.64
CA PRO A 119 18.03 0.57 11.32
C PRO A 119 18.77 -0.75 11.08
N ILE A 120 18.15 -1.64 10.29
CA ILE A 120 18.72 -2.92 9.90
C ILE A 120 19.67 -2.72 8.72
N ASP A 121 20.71 -3.54 8.65
CA ASP A 121 21.68 -3.54 7.54
C ASP A 121 21.02 -3.59 6.15
N GLN A 122 21.64 -2.88 5.19
CA GLN A 122 21.12 -2.76 3.83
C GLN A 122 21.18 -4.08 3.05
N ASN A 123 22.18 -4.94 3.27
CA ASN A 123 22.29 -6.20 2.53
C ASN A 123 21.19 -7.17 2.94
N ILE A 124 20.92 -7.27 4.25
CA ILE A 124 19.77 -8.02 4.78
C ILE A 124 18.47 -7.45 4.22
N SER A 125 18.37 -6.11 4.18
CA SER A 125 17.17 -5.44 3.65
C SER A 125 16.93 -5.75 2.17
N ARG A 126 17.98 -5.77 1.35
CA ARG A 126 17.90 -6.16 -0.07
C ARG A 126 17.50 -7.62 -0.23
N LEU A 127 18.10 -8.52 0.55
CA LEU A 127 17.77 -9.95 0.49
C LEU A 127 16.29 -10.20 0.80
N ILE A 128 15.76 -9.60 1.87
CA ILE A 128 14.35 -9.76 2.24
C ILE A 128 13.43 -9.13 1.19
N ARG A 129 13.78 -7.97 0.63
CA ARG A 129 13.03 -7.35 -0.47
C ARG A 129 12.96 -8.26 -1.71
N TRP A 130 14.08 -8.84 -2.14
CA TRP A 130 14.09 -9.74 -3.29
C TRP A 130 13.36 -11.05 -3.02
N GLY A 131 13.49 -11.62 -1.81
CA GLY A 131 12.70 -12.77 -1.39
C GLY A 131 11.20 -12.48 -1.42
N PHE A 132 10.79 -11.31 -0.93
CA PHE A 132 9.41 -10.83 -1.00
C PHE A 132 8.91 -10.70 -2.44
N ILE A 133 9.67 -10.02 -3.31
CA ILE A 133 9.34 -9.88 -4.74
C ILE A 133 9.20 -11.25 -5.41
N GLY A 134 10.14 -12.16 -5.17
CA GLY A 134 10.09 -13.53 -5.68
C GLY A 134 8.83 -14.27 -5.22
N SER A 135 8.45 -14.11 -3.95
CA SER A 135 7.22 -14.72 -3.42
C SER A 135 5.95 -14.17 -4.07
N MET A 136 5.85 -12.86 -4.28
CA MET A 136 4.72 -12.24 -4.98
C MET A 136 4.70 -12.61 -6.47
N GLY A 137 5.88 -12.75 -7.08
CA GLY A 137 6.04 -13.29 -8.44
C GLY A 137 5.53 -14.72 -8.57
N ALA A 138 5.76 -15.57 -7.57
CA ALA A 138 5.20 -16.92 -7.52
C ALA A 138 3.66 -16.91 -7.40
N VAL A 139 3.09 -16.00 -6.59
CA VAL A 139 1.62 -15.81 -6.53
C VAL A 139 1.07 -15.43 -7.90
N LEU A 140 1.69 -14.46 -8.58
CA LEU A 140 1.32 -14.08 -9.95
C LEU A 140 1.41 -15.26 -10.91
N PHE A 141 2.47 -16.07 -10.82
CA PHE A 141 2.62 -17.27 -11.64
C PHE A 141 1.46 -18.26 -11.43
N VAL A 142 1.02 -18.50 -10.19
CA VAL A 142 -0.15 -19.35 -9.91
C VAL A 142 -1.41 -18.84 -10.61
N THR A 143 -1.64 -17.52 -10.66
CA THR A 143 -2.80 -16.96 -11.37
C THR A 143 -2.80 -17.25 -12.88
N THR A 144 -1.64 -17.50 -13.49
CA THR A 144 -1.57 -17.86 -14.94
C THR A 144 -2.15 -19.24 -15.21
N LYS A 145 -2.21 -20.10 -14.18
CA LYS A 145 -2.76 -21.46 -14.26
C LYS A 145 -4.16 -21.56 -13.67
N ALA A 146 -4.45 -20.74 -12.65
CA ALA A 146 -5.69 -20.79 -11.89
C ALA A 146 -6.83 -19.93 -12.46
N PHE A 147 -6.54 -18.80 -13.11
CA PHE A 147 -7.61 -17.90 -13.59
C PHE A 147 -8.19 -18.41 -14.90
N ARG A 148 -9.12 -19.36 -14.79
CA ARG A 148 -9.82 -19.99 -15.93
C ARG A 148 -11.27 -19.47 -15.97
N LEU A 149 -11.57 -18.63 -16.95
CA LEU A 149 -12.92 -18.10 -17.19
C LEU A 149 -13.48 -18.66 -18.51
N PRO A 150 -14.69 -19.25 -18.52
CA PRO A 150 -15.30 -19.80 -19.74
C PRO A 150 -15.93 -18.70 -20.62
N PHE A 151 -15.11 -17.77 -21.14
CA PHE A 151 -15.56 -16.57 -21.87
C PHE A 151 -16.44 -16.85 -23.10
N SER A 152 -16.35 -18.04 -23.70
CA SER A 152 -17.22 -18.48 -24.81
C SER A 152 -18.64 -18.76 -24.37
N SER A 153 -18.84 -19.20 -23.13
CA SER A 153 -20.13 -19.58 -22.55
C SER A 153 -20.79 -18.46 -21.75
N LEU A 154 -20.16 -17.27 -21.68
CA LEU A 154 -20.72 -16.07 -21.03
C LEU A 154 -21.64 -15.29 -21.98
N GLY A 155 -22.61 -14.57 -21.41
CA GLY A 155 -23.59 -13.75 -22.13
C GLY A 155 -25.01 -13.85 -21.58
N GLY A 156 -25.27 -14.84 -20.71
CA GLY A 156 -26.55 -15.06 -20.04
C GLY A 156 -26.68 -14.37 -18.68
N TRP A 157 -27.91 -14.36 -18.16
CA TRP A 157 -28.24 -13.93 -16.81
C TRP A 157 -28.49 -15.17 -15.95
N GLY A 158 -27.46 -15.63 -15.24
CA GLY A 158 -27.43 -16.96 -14.64
C GLY A 158 -27.48 -18.07 -15.69
N GLU A 159 -27.87 -19.28 -15.26
CA GLU A 159 -27.88 -20.46 -16.14
C GLU A 159 -29.00 -20.44 -17.20
N SER A 160 -30.05 -19.64 -17.02
CA SER A 160 -31.25 -19.68 -17.89
C SER A 160 -31.79 -18.33 -18.37
N GLY A 161 -31.29 -17.20 -17.85
CA GLY A 161 -31.76 -15.87 -18.23
C GLY A 161 -30.93 -15.24 -19.35
N SER A 162 -31.42 -14.13 -19.89
CA SER A 162 -30.68 -13.30 -20.85
C SER A 162 -30.33 -11.92 -20.28
N VAL A 163 -29.19 -11.38 -20.70
CA VAL A 163 -28.83 -9.99 -20.46
C VAL A 163 -29.56 -9.11 -21.48
N ILE A 164 -30.44 -8.23 -21.01
CA ILE A 164 -31.37 -7.40 -21.82
C ILE A 164 -30.92 -5.94 -21.97
N ILE A 165 -29.86 -5.53 -21.28
CA ILE A 165 -29.32 -4.16 -21.39
C ILE A 165 -28.64 -3.92 -22.75
N SER A 166 -28.73 -2.68 -23.25
CA SER A 166 -28.24 -2.29 -24.58
C SER A 166 -27.65 -0.87 -24.62
N TRP A 167 -26.82 -0.50 -23.64
CA TRP A 167 -26.21 0.84 -23.50
C TRP A 167 -25.43 1.32 -24.73
N LEU A 168 -24.79 0.40 -25.45
CA LEU A 168 -23.91 0.69 -26.58
C LEU A 168 -24.45 0.12 -27.90
N GLY A 169 -25.76 -0.17 -27.97
CA GLY A 169 -26.39 -0.78 -29.14
C GLY A 169 -25.73 -2.10 -29.56
N ASP A 170 -25.72 -2.40 -30.85
CA ASP A 170 -25.23 -3.67 -31.39
C ASP A 170 -23.70 -3.65 -31.68
N SER A 171 -22.93 -3.20 -30.69
CA SER A 171 -21.49 -3.01 -30.81
C SER A 171 -20.68 -4.15 -30.16
N PRO A 172 -19.40 -4.35 -30.56
CA PRO A 172 -18.49 -5.24 -29.84
C PRO A 172 -18.35 -4.89 -28.35
N GLY A 173 -18.41 -3.59 -28.02
CA GLY A 173 -18.40 -3.11 -26.63
C GLY A 173 -19.60 -3.60 -25.82
N GLN A 174 -20.80 -3.61 -26.41
CA GLN A 174 -22.00 -4.16 -25.75
C GLN A 174 -21.84 -5.66 -25.48
N LYS A 175 -21.31 -6.43 -26.45
CA LYS A 175 -21.09 -7.87 -26.28
C LYS A 175 -20.10 -8.15 -25.16
N LEU A 176 -19.04 -7.36 -25.04
CA LEU A 176 -18.09 -7.45 -23.93
C LEU A 176 -18.76 -7.10 -22.59
N LEU A 177 -19.52 -6.00 -22.53
CA LEU A 177 -20.24 -5.59 -21.32
C LEU A 177 -21.22 -6.68 -20.85
N ASN A 178 -21.99 -7.28 -21.76
CA ASN A 178 -22.91 -8.36 -21.42
C ASN A 178 -22.18 -9.58 -20.83
N LYS A 179 -21.02 -9.94 -21.38
CA LYS A 179 -20.18 -11.01 -20.82
C LYS A 179 -19.70 -10.67 -19.41
N LEU A 180 -19.25 -9.43 -19.16
CA LEU A 180 -18.80 -8.98 -17.84
C LEU A 180 -19.96 -8.99 -16.81
N VAL A 181 -21.14 -8.51 -17.20
CA VAL A 181 -22.36 -8.58 -16.38
C VAL A 181 -22.72 -10.02 -16.05
N SER A 182 -22.58 -10.93 -17.02
CA SER A 182 -22.87 -12.35 -16.84
C SER A 182 -22.04 -12.97 -15.72
N ILE A 183 -20.75 -12.60 -15.60
CA ILE A 183 -19.82 -13.17 -14.60
C ILE A 183 -20.38 -13.08 -13.18
N LEU A 184 -20.93 -11.92 -12.79
CA LEU A 184 -21.52 -11.77 -11.45
C LEU A 184 -22.90 -12.44 -11.33
N SER A 185 -23.65 -12.51 -12.43
CA SER A 185 -25.01 -13.07 -12.39
C SER A 185 -25.05 -14.56 -12.02
N PHE A 186 -24.07 -15.36 -12.49
CA PHE A 186 -24.05 -16.81 -12.23
C PHE A 186 -23.97 -17.14 -10.73
N PRO A 187 -22.94 -16.68 -9.97
CA PRO A 187 -22.88 -16.98 -8.54
C PRO A 187 -24.01 -16.35 -7.73
N ILE A 188 -24.54 -15.20 -8.16
CA ILE A 188 -25.63 -14.50 -7.46
C ILE A 188 -26.95 -15.27 -7.56
N LEU A 189 -27.20 -15.91 -8.69
CA LEU A 189 -28.44 -16.63 -9.01
C LEU A 189 -28.31 -18.14 -8.83
N ASP A 190 -27.15 -18.63 -8.39
CA ASP A 190 -26.94 -20.05 -8.15
C ASP A 190 -27.88 -20.59 -7.05
N LYS A 191 -28.25 -21.86 -7.19
CA LYS A 191 -29.07 -22.55 -6.19
C LYS A 191 -28.29 -22.82 -4.90
N ASP A 192 -26.99 -23.07 -5.00
CA ASP A 192 -26.07 -23.14 -3.87
C ASP A 192 -25.72 -21.73 -3.40
N PRO A 193 -26.15 -21.32 -2.19
CA PRO A 193 -25.87 -20.00 -1.66
C PRO A 193 -24.37 -19.75 -1.36
N SER A 194 -23.53 -20.78 -1.40
CA SER A 194 -22.11 -20.70 -1.04
C SER A 194 -21.33 -19.70 -1.91
N ALA A 195 -21.54 -19.72 -3.24
CA ALA A 195 -20.83 -18.83 -4.16
C ALA A 195 -21.30 -17.38 -4.02
N ARG A 196 -22.60 -17.16 -3.83
CA ARG A 196 -23.18 -15.86 -3.51
C ARG A 196 -22.62 -15.31 -2.19
N LEU A 197 -22.58 -16.14 -1.14
CA LEU A 197 -22.07 -15.73 0.17
C LEU A 197 -20.57 -15.38 0.10
N HIS A 198 -19.79 -16.15 -0.66
CA HIS A 198 -18.38 -15.83 -0.94
C HIS A 198 -18.25 -14.43 -1.54
N LEU A 199 -19.05 -14.07 -2.55
CA LEU A 199 -19.01 -12.74 -3.15
C LEU A 199 -19.47 -11.63 -2.22
N ILE A 200 -20.54 -11.85 -1.42
CA ILE A 200 -21.01 -10.88 -0.43
C ILE A 200 -19.91 -10.59 0.60
N ASN A 201 -19.12 -11.60 0.98
CA ASN A 201 -17.96 -11.38 1.84
C ASN A 201 -16.82 -10.69 1.09
N PHE A 202 -16.45 -11.20 -0.09
CA PHE A 202 -15.24 -10.83 -0.81
C PHE A 202 -15.27 -9.41 -1.39
N LEU A 203 -16.36 -9.00 -2.07
CA LEU A 203 -16.39 -7.72 -2.77
C LEU A 203 -16.24 -6.50 -1.82
N PRO A 204 -16.91 -6.45 -0.65
CA PRO A 204 -16.67 -5.38 0.31
C PRO A 204 -15.23 -5.34 0.83
N GLN A 205 -14.49 -6.46 0.88
CA GLN A 205 -13.08 -6.43 1.27
C GLN A 205 -12.20 -5.62 0.32
N LEU A 206 -12.67 -5.33 -0.90
CA LEU A 206 -11.98 -4.49 -1.88
C LEU A 206 -12.01 -3.00 -1.55
N ILE A 207 -12.82 -2.55 -0.57
CA ILE A 207 -12.82 -1.15 -0.11
C ILE A 207 -11.41 -0.72 0.33
N SER A 208 -10.68 -1.59 1.03
CA SER A 208 -9.33 -1.29 1.52
C SER A 208 -8.31 -1.10 0.40
N PRO A 209 -8.10 -2.02 -0.57
CA PRO A 209 -7.19 -1.75 -1.68
C PRO A 209 -7.61 -0.53 -2.50
N LEU A 210 -8.91 -0.30 -2.74
CA LEU A 210 -9.37 0.91 -3.44
C LEU A 210 -8.92 2.19 -2.74
N LEU A 211 -9.14 2.26 -1.42
CA LEU A 211 -8.73 3.41 -0.62
C LEU A 211 -7.22 3.53 -0.49
N ILE A 212 -6.53 2.43 -0.19
CA ILE A 212 -5.09 2.43 0.09
C ILE A 212 -4.29 2.72 -1.17
N TYR A 213 -4.62 2.13 -2.32
CA TYR A 213 -3.95 2.46 -3.58
C TYR A 213 -4.17 3.92 -3.95
N THR A 214 -5.37 4.46 -3.70
CA THR A 214 -5.65 5.88 -3.92
C THR A 214 -4.86 6.76 -2.96
N ILE A 215 -4.83 6.45 -1.67
CA ILE A 215 -4.06 7.20 -0.65
C ILE A 215 -2.58 7.20 -1.00
N GLU A 216 -2.00 6.02 -1.23
CA GLU A 216 -0.57 5.90 -1.58
C GLU A 216 -0.25 6.62 -2.89
N ALA A 217 -1.16 6.68 -3.85
CA ALA A 217 -0.96 7.45 -5.07
C ALA A 217 -0.87 8.96 -4.86
N TYR A 218 -1.59 9.48 -3.86
CA TYR A 218 -1.58 10.90 -3.53
C TYR A 218 -0.53 11.30 -2.49
N ARG A 219 0.24 10.34 -1.96
CA ARG A 219 1.35 10.64 -1.05
C ARG A 219 2.47 11.39 -1.78
N LEU A 220 2.97 12.45 -1.15
CA LEU A 220 4.06 13.27 -1.72
C LEU A 220 5.28 12.45 -2.12
N GLY A 221 5.65 11.47 -1.29
CA GLY A 221 6.83 10.65 -1.53
C GLY A 221 6.71 9.69 -2.72
N ASN A 222 5.50 9.39 -3.19
CA ASN A 222 5.28 8.46 -4.30
C ASN A 222 5.13 9.20 -5.65
N GLN A 223 5.18 10.54 -5.67
CA GLN A 223 5.05 11.35 -6.89
C GLN A 223 6.13 10.98 -7.93
N GLY A 224 5.72 10.86 -9.19
CA GLY A 224 6.60 10.45 -10.28
C GLY A 224 6.89 8.95 -10.36
N SER A 225 6.29 8.12 -9.50
CA SER A 225 6.35 6.65 -9.58
C SER A 225 5.07 6.05 -10.18
N LEU A 226 5.11 4.76 -10.52
CA LEU A 226 3.91 4.02 -10.94
C LEU A 226 2.84 3.95 -9.85
N LEU A 227 3.21 4.09 -8.57
CA LEU A 227 2.26 4.11 -7.47
C LEU A 227 1.38 5.37 -7.48
N ALA A 228 1.83 6.46 -8.13
CA ALA A 228 1.06 7.70 -8.27
C ALA A 228 -0.11 7.61 -9.27
N LEU A 229 -0.31 6.45 -9.92
CA LEU A 229 -1.34 6.22 -10.93
C LEU A 229 -2.38 5.20 -10.43
N PRO A 230 -3.29 5.60 -9.52
CA PRO A 230 -4.16 4.64 -8.83
C PRO A 230 -5.15 3.99 -9.79
N ILE A 231 -5.52 4.70 -10.87
CA ILE A 231 -6.42 4.22 -11.91
C ILE A 231 -5.90 2.95 -12.60
N ILE A 232 -4.59 2.77 -12.72
CA ILE A 232 -3.99 1.56 -13.33
C ILE A 232 -4.32 0.34 -12.47
N PHE A 233 -4.25 0.50 -11.14
CA PHE A 233 -4.56 -0.58 -10.20
C PHE A 233 -6.07 -0.84 -10.15
N THR A 234 -6.89 0.20 -10.03
CA THR A 234 -8.35 0.02 -9.90
C THR A 234 -9.02 -0.44 -11.20
N ALA A 235 -8.59 0.05 -12.37
CA ALA A 235 -9.00 -0.52 -13.65
C ALA A 235 -8.44 -1.94 -13.85
N GLY A 236 -7.19 -2.16 -13.41
CA GLY A 236 -6.58 -3.49 -13.40
C GLY A 236 -7.38 -4.50 -12.57
N MET A 237 -7.94 -4.10 -11.44
CA MET A 237 -8.76 -4.98 -10.58
C MET A 237 -9.99 -5.49 -11.33
N GLN A 238 -10.59 -4.64 -12.15
CA GLN A 238 -11.76 -5.00 -12.95
C GLN A 238 -11.41 -5.95 -14.10
N VAL A 239 -10.28 -5.73 -14.78
CA VAL A 239 -9.91 -6.46 -16.00
C VAL A 239 -9.16 -7.77 -15.69
N GLN A 240 -8.31 -7.77 -14.68
CA GLN A 240 -7.40 -8.87 -14.36
C GLN A 240 -7.75 -9.60 -13.06
N GLY A 241 -8.68 -9.08 -12.26
CA GLY A 241 -8.94 -9.55 -10.90
C GLY A 241 -7.94 -8.97 -9.89
N ILE A 242 -8.40 -8.74 -8.67
CA ILE A 242 -7.56 -8.20 -7.60
C ILE A 242 -6.46 -9.20 -7.18
N GLY A 243 -6.65 -10.49 -7.40
CA GLY A 243 -5.69 -11.53 -7.10
C GLY A 243 -4.42 -11.46 -7.95
N ARG A 244 -4.46 -10.76 -9.10
CA ARG A 244 -3.27 -10.36 -9.85
C ARG A 244 -2.76 -8.98 -9.45
N ILE A 245 -3.67 -8.03 -9.23
CA ILE A 245 -3.27 -6.65 -8.94
C ILE A 245 -2.66 -6.49 -7.55
N ALA A 246 -3.13 -7.21 -6.54
CA ALA A 246 -2.61 -7.15 -5.18
C ALA A 246 -1.12 -7.53 -5.08
N PRO A 247 -0.68 -8.71 -5.57
CA PRO A 247 0.75 -9.04 -5.57
C PRO A 247 1.57 -8.13 -6.49
N LEU A 248 1.02 -7.67 -7.62
CA LEU A 248 1.70 -6.70 -8.48
C LEU A 248 1.94 -5.36 -7.76
N HIS A 249 0.90 -4.80 -7.14
CA HIS A 249 1.00 -3.59 -6.35
C HIS A 249 1.96 -3.78 -5.17
N ALA A 250 1.95 -4.94 -4.51
CA ALA A 250 2.89 -5.27 -3.44
C ALA A 250 4.36 -5.24 -3.92
N ILE A 251 4.66 -5.81 -5.09
CA ILE A 251 6.00 -5.72 -5.73
C ILE A 251 6.37 -4.25 -5.97
N LEU A 252 5.50 -3.51 -6.66
CA LEU A 252 5.74 -2.10 -6.98
C LEU A 252 5.91 -1.25 -5.72
N SER A 253 5.12 -1.52 -4.68
CA SER A 253 5.23 -0.87 -3.38
C SER A 253 6.59 -1.14 -2.74
N SER A 254 7.11 -2.37 -2.78
CA SER A 254 8.45 -2.67 -2.24
C SER A 254 9.60 -1.99 -2.99
N LEU A 255 9.38 -1.61 -4.25
CA LEU A 255 10.38 -0.97 -5.12
C LEU A 255 10.31 0.56 -5.06
N TYR A 256 9.10 1.12 -5.01
CA TYR A 256 8.87 2.55 -5.24
C TYR A 256 8.28 3.31 -4.05
N THR A 257 7.82 2.64 -2.99
CA THR A 257 7.25 3.35 -1.85
C THR A 257 8.31 4.21 -1.19
N HIS A 258 7.96 5.45 -0.87
CA HIS A 258 8.83 6.34 -0.11
C HIS A 258 9.18 5.75 1.26
N GLU A 259 10.46 5.88 1.63
CA GLU A 259 10.95 5.39 2.92
C GLU A 259 10.95 6.47 4.00
N GLY A 260 10.88 7.76 3.62
CA GLY A 260 11.02 8.90 4.54
C GLY A 260 9.70 9.43 5.11
N VAL A 261 9.71 9.86 6.38
CA VAL A 261 8.56 10.45 7.09
C VAL A 261 7.93 11.64 6.34
N ALA A 262 8.75 12.46 5.69
CA ALA A 262 8.30 13.65 4.96
C ALA A 262 7.45 13.31 3.71
N GLY A 263 7.63 12.12 3.12
CA GLY A 263 6.83 11.65 1.99
C GLY A 263 5.38 11.25 2.34
N ARG A 264 5.04 11.17 3.63
CA ARG A 264 3.76 10.70 4.14
C ARG A 264 2.56 11.54 3.68
N ALA A 265 2.71 12.86 3.62
CA ALA A 265 1.56 13.75 3.55
C ALA A 265 0.67 13.52 2.32
N VAL A 266 -0.64 13.62 2.53
CA VAL A 266 -1.67 13.56 1.49
C VAL A 266 -2.42 14.89 1.48
N PRO A 267 -2.78 15.46 0.31
CA PRO A 267 -3.58 16.67 0.26
C PRO A 267 -4.91 16.49 1.01
N ARG A 268 -5.22 17.43 1.93
CA ARG A 268 -6.41 17.35 2.78
C ARG A 268 -7.71 17.22 1.99
N ASP A 269 -7.83 17.92 0.87
CA ASP A 269 -9.03 17.85 0.02
C ASP A 269 -9.25 16.46 -0.58
N VAL A 270 -8.16 15.76 -0.88
CA VAL A 270 -8.20 14.36 -1.33
C VAL A 270 -8.61 13.46 -0.17
N ALA A 271 -7.96 13.59 0.99
CA ALA A 271 -8.30 12.77 2.16
C ALA A 271 -9.80 12.89 2.52
N SER A 272 -10.34 14.11 2.49
CA SER A 272 -11.76 14.39 2.76
C SER A 272 -12.71 13.84 1.70
N SER A 273 -12.26 13.62 0.46
CA SER A 273 -13.10 13.08 -0.62
C SER A 273 -13.19 11.55 -0.66
N LEU A 274 -12.31 10.84 0.06
CA LEU A 274 -12.21 9.39 -0.02
C LEU A 274 -13.46 8.65 0.45
N ILE A 275 -14.05 9.03 1.59
CA ILE A 275 -15.28 8.40 2.10
C ILE A 275 -16.45 8.57 1.11
N PRO A 276 -16.83 9.79 0.68
CA PRO A 276 -17.93 9.93 -0.27
C PRO A 276 -17.60 9.28 -1.63
N ALA A 277 -16.35 9.35 -2.09
CA ALA A 277 -15.94 8.72 -3.35
C ALA A 277 -16.08 7.19 -3.32
N VAL A 278 -15.59 6.51 -2.27
CA VAL A 278 -15.73 5.04 -2.16
C VAL A 278 -17.17 4.63 -1.89
N THR A 279 -17.94 5.45 -1.16
CA THR A 279 -19.34 5.17 -0.86
C THR A 279 -20.19 5.20 -2.13
N LEU A 280 -20.09 6.28 -2.90
CA LEU A 280 -20.85 6.45 -4.15
C LEU A 280 -20.29 5.61 -5.29
N GLY A 281 -18.96 5.49 -5.38
CA GLY A 281 -18.28 4.82 -6.49
C GLY A 281 -18.25 3.30 -6.37
N PHE A 282 -18.32 2.75 -5.15
CA PHE A 282 -18.15 1.31 -4.95
C PHE A 282 -19.14 0.67 -3.97
N VAL A 283 -19.34 1.24 -2.77
CA VAL A 283 -20.21 0.62 -1.76
C VAL A 283 -21.67 0.57 -2.22
N LEU A 284 -22.21 1.71 -2.66
CA LEU A 284 -23.60 1.79 -3.14
C LEU A 284 -23.84 0.88 -4.36
N PRO A 285 -23.01 0.90 -5.43
CA PRO A 285 -23.15 -0.06 -6.52
C PRO A 285 -23.10 -1.52 -6.05
N THR A 286 -22.20 -1.85 -5.11
CA THR A 286 -22.07 -3.23 -4.59
C THR A 286 -23.33 -3.65 -3.84
N ILE A 287 -23.91 -2.78 -3.01
CA ILE A 287 -25.19 -3.05 -2.33
C ILE A 287 -26.28 -3.30 -3.37
N MET A 288 -26.37 -2.47 -4.42
CA MET A 288 -27.39 -2.59 -5.47
C MET A 288 -27.24 -3.84 -6.34
N VAL A 289 -26.02 -4.40 -6.46
CA VAL A 289 -25.79 -5.70 -7.12
C VAL A 289 -26.43 -6.84 -6.34
N PHE A 290 -26.40 -6.81 -5.00
CA PHE A 290 -26.92 -7.90 -4.15
C PHE A 290 -28.35 -7.68 -3.65
N ALA A 291 -28.83 -6.44 -3.68
CA ALA A 291 -30.21 -6.11 -3.37
C ALA A 291 -31.13 -6.71 -4.45
N SER A 292 -31.88 -7.74 -4.08
CA SER A 292 -32.84 -8.37 -5.00
C SER A 292 -33.82 -7.31 -5.50
N ASN A 293 -33.81 -7.04 -6.80
CA ASN A 293 -34.67 -6.04 -7.41
C ASN A 293 -35.80 -6.75 -8.19
N PRO A 294 -37.09 -6.46 -7.89
CA PRO A 294 -38.20 -7.07 -8.62
C PRO A 294 -38.20 -6.68 -10.11
N ASN A 295 -37.57 -5.56 -10.48
CA ASN A 295 -37.37 -5.17 -11.87
C ASN A 295 -36.01 -5.70 -12.38
N LEU A 296 -36.06 -6.71 -13.26
CA LEU A 296 -34.89 -7.34 -13.86
C LEU A 296 -34.01 -6.35 -14.62
N ALA A 297 -34.61 -5.44 -15.41
CA ALA A 297 -33.85 -4.46 -16.19
C ALA A 297 -33.07 -3.52 -15.27
N ALA A 298 -33.72 -3.04 -14.20
CA ALA A 298 -33.07 -2.21 -13.19
C ALA A 298 -31.91 -2.95 -12.51
N TRP A 299 -32.08 -4.25 -12.18
CA TRP A 299 -31.01 -5.05 -11.60
C TRP A 299 -29.81 -5.17 -12.54
N GLN A 300 -30.04 -5.51 -13.81
CA GLN A 300 -28.97 -5.65 -14.79
C GLN A 300 -28.24 -4.33 -15.04
N HIS A 301 -28.93 -3.19 -15.00
CA HIS A 301 -28.29 -1.87 -15.06
C HIS A 301 -27.35 -1.62 -13.87
N TRP A 302 -27.73 -2.02 -12.66
CA TRP A 302 -26.84 -1.92 -11.50
C TRP A 302 -25.61 -2.83 -11.62
N VAL A 303 -25.77 -4.06 -12.10
CA VAL A 303 -24.63 -4.97 -12.36
C VAL A 303 -23.72 -4.44 -13.47
N ALA A 304 -24.28 -3.81 -14.49
CA ALA A 304 -23.52 -3.16 -15.56
C ALA A 304 -22.75 -1.94 -15.05
N LEU A 305 -23.39 -1.09 -14.25
CA LEU A 305 -22.73 0.06 -13.63
C LEU A 305 -21.59 -0.39 -12.71
N TRP A 306 -21.79 -1.48 -11.97
CA TRP A 306 -20.77 -2.04 -11.10
C TRP A 306 -19.50 -2.45 -11.85
N GLN A 307 -19.58 -2.81 -13.14
CA GLN A 307 -18.38 -3.10 -13.94
C GLN A 307 -17.41 -1.93 -14.06
N PHE A 308 -17.82 -0.72 -13.70
CA PHE A 308 -16.99 0.49 -13.69
C PHE A 308 -16.68 0.99 -12.27
N ALA A 309 -17.20 0.32 -11.23
CA ALA A 309 -17.17 0.80 -9.86
C ALA A 309 -15.74 1.00 -9.31
N PRO A 310 -14.78 0.06 -9.48
CA PRO A 310 -13.41 0.26 -8.99
C PRO A 310 -12.74 1.56 -9.51
N PRO A 311 -12.63 1.81 -10.83
CA PRO A 311 -12.03 3.06 -11.33
C PRO A 311 -12.89 4.30 -11.06
N LEU A 312 -14.21 4.16 -10.91
CA LEU A 312 -15.11 5.27 -10.58
C LEU A 312 -14.76 5.92 -9.23
N VAL A 313 -14.23 5.15 -8.26
CA VAL A 313 -13.73 5.70 -6.99
C VAL A 313 -12.64 6.75 -7.23
N ASN A 314 -11.71 6.51 -8.15
CA ASN A 314 -10.64 7.47 -8.45
C ASN A 314 -11.17 8.71 -9.17
N VAL A 315 -12.09 8.54 -10.12
CA VAL A 315 -12.73 9.65 -10.82
C VAL A 315 -13.48 10.55 -9.84
N LEU A 316 -14.30 9.95 -8.97
CA LEU A 316 -15.03 10.68 -7.94
C LEU A 316 -14.09 11.35 -6.93
N THR A 317 -12.99 10.70 -6.56
CA THR A 317 -11.97 11.30 -5.67
C THR A 317 -11.41 12.59 -6.28
N VAL A 318 -11.09 12.59 -7.57
CA VAL A 318 -10.61 13.78 -8.30
C VAL A 318 -11.68 14.87 -8.35
N VAL A 319 -12.90 14.52 -8.77
CA VAL A 319 -14.00 15.50 -8.91
C VAL A 319 -14.37 16.13 -7.57
N LEU A 320 -14.55 15.31 -6.53
CA LEU A 320 -14.93 15.77 -5.20
C LEU A 320 -13.80 16.58 -4.53
N SER A 321 -12.54 16.15 -4.66
CA SER A 321 -11.42 16.90 -4.11
C SER A 321 -11.24 18.27 -4.78
N ALA A 322 -11.45 18.35 -6.11
CA ALA A 322 -11.47 19.63 -6.82
C ALA A 322 -12.61 20.54 -6.34
N GLY A 323 -13.80 19.96 -6.12
CA GLY A 323 -14.95 20.66 -5.54
C GLY A 323 -14.68 21.20 -4.13
N PHE A 324 -14.14 20.36 -3.24
CA PHE A 324 -13.79 20.75 -1.87
C PHE A 324 -12.69 21.81 -1.83
N LYS A 325 -11.66 21.68 -2.68
CA LYS A 325 -10.62 22.70 -2.81
C LYS A 325 -11.21 24.04 -3.23
N ARG A 326 -12.08 24.05 -4.25
CA ARG A 326 -12.75 25.27 -4.73
C ARG A 326 -13.66 25.88 -3.65
N TRP A 327 -14.41 25.05 -2.94
CA TRP A 327 -15.27 25.49 -1.84
C TRP A 327 -14.46 26.13 -0.71
N ARG A 328 -13.36 25.48 -0.28
CA ARG A 328 -12.46 26.00 0.76
C ARG A 328 -11.85 27.35 0.36
N LEU A 329 -11.33 27.46 -0.87
CA LEU A 329 -10.74 28.70 -1.38
C LEU A 329 -11.75 29.86 -1.47
N SER A 330 -13.05 29.56 -1.56
CA SER A 330 -14.12 30.57 -1.61
C SER A 330 -14.62 31.00 -0.23
N HIS A 331 -14.41 30.20 0.82
CA HIS A 331 -15.01 30.43 2.15
C HIS A 331 -13.99 30.67 3.26
N GLU A 332 -12.74 30.23 3.09
CA GLU A 332 -11.66 30.57 4.02
C GLU A 332 -10.96 31.85 3.55
N ALA A 333 -10.75 32.80 4.47
CA ALA A 333 -9.90 33.96 4.21
C ALA A 333 -8.53 33.47 3.70
N PRO A 334 -7.87 34.20 2.77
CA PRO A 334 -6.54 33.86 2.32
C PRO A 334 -5.64 33.73 3.56
N ARG A 335 -5.25 32.49 3.87
CA ARG A 335 -4.24 32.26 4.90
C ARG A 335 -2.99 32.98 4.43
N VAL A 336 -2.35 33.73 5.32
CA VAL A 336 -0.96 34.17 5.13
C VAL A 336 -0.20 32.90 4.78
N ASP A 337 0.32 32.81 3.53
CA ASP A 337 0.88 31.60 2.93
C ASP A 337 1.53 30.73 4.01
N GLY A 338 0.81 29.69 4.45
CA GLY A 338 1.45 28.60 5.17
C GLY A 338 2.48 28.11 4.18
N GLY A 339 3.75 28.37 4.47
CA GLY A 339 4.81 28.20 3.48
C GLY A 339 4.84 26.77 2.92
N SER A 340 5.76 26.48 2.00
CA SER A 340 5.96 25.15 1.41
C SER A 340 6.10 23.97 2.40
N PHE A 341 6.17 24.26 3.71
CA PHE A 341 6.24 23.31 4.82
C PHE A 341 4.90 23.05 5.57
N GLU A 342 3.79 23.77 5.32
CA GLU A 342 2.48 23.53 5.99
C GLU A 342 2.00 22.08 5.78
N ARG A 343 2.35 21.49 4.63
CA ARG A 343 2.07 20.07 4.30
C ARG A 343 2.62 19.07 5.32
N TYR A 344 3.54 19.46 6.19
CA TYR A 344 4.10 18.59 7.23
C TYR A 344 3.38 18.70 8.59
N GLU A 345 2.41 19.62 8.74
CA GLU A 345 1.67 19.86 9.99
C GLU A 345 0.63 18.77 10.35
N LYS A 346 0.63 17.63 9.64
CA LYS A 346 -0.18 16.43 9.94
C LYS A 346 -1.70 16.65 9.92
N HIS A 347 -2.19 17.73 9.33
CA HIS A 347 -3.64 18.02 9.19
C HIS A 347 -4.42 16.94 8.46
N ASP A 348 -3.74 16.13 7.65
CA ASP A 348 -4.29 15.00 6.91
C ASP A 348 -4.50 13.76 7.78
N VAL A 349 -3.72 13.58 8.86
CA VAL A 349 -3.75 12.36 9.70
C VAL A 349 -5.13 12.10 10.29
N PRO A 350 -5.82 13.06 10.96
CA PRO A 350 -7.14 12.78 11.54
C PRO A 350 -8.18 12.37 10.50
N VAL A 351 -8.13 12.98 9.31
CA VAL A 351 -9.05 12.67 8.20
C VAL A 351 -8.77 11.27 7.64
N LEU A 352 -7.50 10.92 7.42
CA LEU A 352 -7.10 9.58 6.99
C LEU A 352 -7.51 8.52 8.03
N LYS A 353 -7.40 8.82 9.33
CA LYS A 353 -7.87 7.93 10.40
C LYS A 353 -9.37 7.67 10.32
N GLN A 354 -10.17 8.69 9.99
CA GLN A 354 -11.61 8.49 9.74
C GLN A 354 -11.85 7.59 8.53
N VAL A 355 -11.10 7.78 7.44
CA VAL A 355 -11.18 6.92 6.24
C VAL A 355 -10.87 5.46 6.58
N TYR A 356 -9.79 5.21 7.32
CA TYR A 356 -9.44 3.85 7.74
C TYR A 356 -10.46 3.25 8.71
N THR A 357 -11.01 4.06 9.62
CA THR A 357 -12.05 3.61 10.56
C THR A 357 -13.33 3.24 9.83
N TYR A 358 -13.75 4.04 8.84
CA TYR A 358 -14.87 3.75 7.97
C TYR A 358 -14.67 2.42 7.22
N ALA A 359 -13.52 2.26 6.57
CA ALA A 359 -13.17 1.03 5.84
C ALA A 359 -13.17 -0.19 6.77
N PHE A 360 -12.53 -0.06 7.94
CA PHE A 360 -12.49 -1.10 8.97
C PHE A 360 -13.91 -1.51 9.40
N ALA A 361 -14.76 -0.55 9.74
CA ALA A 361 -16.10 -0.80 10.25
C ALA A 361 -16.98 -1.51 9.22
N VAL A 362 -17.03 -1.01 7.98
CA VAL A 362 -17.85 -1.60 6.91
C VAL A 362 -17.39 -3.02 6.60
N GLN A 363 -16.08 -3.20 6.41
CA GLN A 363 -15.53 -4.48 5.97
C GLN A 363 -15.56 -5.56 7.06
N SER A 364 -15.33 -5.19 8.32
CA SER A 364 -15.42 -6.12 9.44
C SER A 364 -16.85 -6.54 9.72
N THR A 365 -17.81 -5.61 9.60
CA THR A 365 -19.24 -5.93 9.77
C THR A 365 -19.68 -6.97 8.74
N VAL A 366 -19.34 -6.78 7.46
CA VAL A 366 -19.67 -7.75 6.40
C VAL A 366 -18.98 -9.10 6.66
N HIS A 367 -17.70 -9.10 7.02
CA HIS A 367 -16.96 -10.34 7.27
C HIS A 367 -17.58 -11.12 8.43
N VAL A 368 -17.78 -10.48 9.58
CA VAL A 368 -18.37 -11.14 10.75
C VAL A 368 -19.79 -11.62 10.46
N ALA A 369 -20.61 -10.80 9.80
CA ALA A 369 -21.99 -11.19 9.46
C ALA A 369 -22.04 -12.39 8.50
N THR A 370 -21.19 -12.41 7.47
CA THR A 370 -21.15 -13.52 6.50
C THR A 370 -20.57 -14.80 7.11
N MET A 371 -19.55 -14.70 7.97
CA MET A 371 -19.02 -15.84 8.72
C MET A 371 -20.05 -16.40 9.70
N ALA A 372 -20.76 -15.55 10.44
CA ALA A 372 -21.81 -15.97 11.37
C ALA A 372 -22.99 -16.63 10.62
N TYR A 373 -23.36 -16.09 9.46
CA TYR A 373 -24.37 -16.71 8.60
C TYR A 373 -23.89 -18.07 8.07
N ALA A 374 -22.67 -18.15 7.54
CA ALA A 374 -22.10 -19.41 7.07
C ALA A 374 -22.07 -20.49 8.16
N TRP A 375 -21.68 -20.10 9.38
CA TRP A 375 -21.59 -20.99 10.53
C TRP A 375 -22.95 -21.56 10.97
N SER A 376 -24.01 -20.75 10.87
CA SER A 376 -25.36 -21.14 11.29
C SER A 376 -26.19 -21.81 10.21
N HIS A 377 -25.77 -21.74 8.94
CA HIS A 377 -26.53 -22.26 7.82
C HIS A 377 -26.21 -23.74 7.56
N PRO A 378 -27.21 -24.65 7.55
CA PRO A 378 -26.98 -26.10 7.52
C PRO A 378 -26.30 -26.62 6.25
N ASN A 379 -26.42 -25.88 5.15
CA ASN A 379 -25.95 -26.30 3.82
C ASN A 379 -24.65 -25.61 3.39
N ILE A 380 -24.07 -24.72 4.20
CA ILE A 380 -22.85 -23.97 3.85
C ILE A 380 -21.68 -24.49 4.67
N SER A 381 -20.64 -24.96 3.98
CA SER A 381 -19.34 -25.22 4.59
C SER A 381 -18.40 -24.06 4.33
N ILE A 382 -17.89 -23.41 5.38
CA ILE A 382 -16.92 -22.29 5.27
C ILE A 382 -15.69 -22.73 4.46
N GLY A 383 -15.15 -23.91 4.77
CA GLY A 383 -13.98 -24.45 4.05
C GLY A 383 -14.24 -24.59 2.55
N ARG A 384 -15.41 -25.11 2.16
CA ARG A 384 -15.77 -25.27 0.75
C ARG A 384 -16.08 -23.93 0.07
N ALA A 385 -16.85 -23.07 0.72
CA ALA A 385 -17.29 -21.80 0.16
C ALA A 385 -16.11 -20.86 -0.13
N PHE A 386 -15.13 -20.81 0.76
CA PHE A 386 -14.00 -19.86 0.68
C PHE A 386 -12.69 -20.48 0.20
N PHE A 387 -12.44 -21.78 0.47
CA PHE A 387 -11.15 -22.43 0.22
C PHE A 387 -11.24 -23.74 -0.58
N GLY A 388 -12.41 -24.06 -1.15
CA GLY A 388 -12.61 -25.21 -2.03
C GLY A 388 -11.93 -25.00 -3.38
N LEU A 389 -10.60 -25.16 -3.43
CA LEU A 389 -9.78 -24.89 -4.61
C LEU A 389 -9.22 -26.20 -5.21
N PRO A 390 -9.46 -26.48 -6.50
CA PRO A 390 -8.79 -27.59 -7.20
C PRO A 390 -7.31 -27.28 -7.40
N ASN A 391 -6.44 -28.28 -7.61
CA ASN A 391 -5.02 -28.01 -7.88
C ASN A 391 -4.83 -27.17 -9.17
N PRO A 392 -4.15 -26.01 -9.12
CA PRO A 392 -4.06 -25.09 -10.26
C PRO A 392 -3.28 -25.67 -11.45
N PHE A 393 -2.40 -26.64 -11.20
CA PHE A 393 -1.52 -27.24 -12.20
C PHE A 393 -2.12 -28.47 -12.90
N ARG A 394 -3.31 -28.94 -12.50
CA ARG A 394 -4.01 -29.99 -13.25
C ARG A 394 -4.57 -29.42 -14.56
N ALA A 395 -4.41 -30.15 -15.66
CA ALA A 395 -4.90 -29.73 -16.97
C ALA A 395 -6.42 -29.50 -16.94
N GLU A 396 -7.17 -30.43 -16.37
CA GLU A 396 -8.63 -30.37 -16.27
C GLU A 396 -9.09 -30.48 -14.80
N TRP A 397 -10.14 -29.74 -14.47
CA TRP A 397 -10.76 -29.75 -13.13
C TRP A 397 -12.08 -30.51 -13.09
N ASN A 398 -12.58 -30.98 -14.24
CA ASN A 398 -13.85 -31.70 -14.39
C ASN A 398 -15.06 -30.97 -13.77
N ILE A 399 -15.07 -29.63 -13.83
CA ILE A 399 -16.17 -28.80 -13.37
C ILE A 399 -17.16 -28.60 -14.53
N THR A 400 -18.37 -29.12 -14.37
CA THR A 400 -19.36 -29.20 -15.46
C THR A 400 -20.27 -27.98 -15.55
N THR A 401 -20.51 -27.26 -14.44
CA THR A 401 -21.39 -26.09 -14.41
C THR A 401 -20.61 -24.79 -14.59
N ILE A 402 -21.17 -23.84 -15.33
CA ILE A 402 -20.56 -22.52 -15.55
C ILE A 402 -20.46 -21.78 -14.23
N SER A 403 -21.51 -21.85 -13.41
CA SER A 403 -21.52 -21.22 -12.10
C SER A 403 -20.40 -21.69 -11.18
N GLU A 404 -20.10 -23.00 -11.10
CA GLU A 404 -19.01 -23.48 -10.24
C GLU A 404 -17.62 -23.15 -10.83
N GLN A 405 -17.49 -23.06 -12.16
CA GLN A 405 -16.26 -22.57 -12.79
C GLN A 405 -15.99 -21.11 -12.41
N ILE A 406 -17.01 -20.26 -12.47
CA ILE A 406 -16.93 -18.85 -12.08
C ILE A 406 -16.70 -18.71 -10.56
N ALA A 407 -17.38 -19.50 -9.74
CA ALA A 407 -17.16 -19.54 -8.30
C ALA A 407 -15.71 -19.92 -7.97
N THR A 408 -15.17 -20.92 -8.66
CA THR A 408 -13.76 -21.33 -8.52
C THR A 408 -12.80 -20.21 -8.92
N PHE A 409 -13.10 -19.47 -10.01
CA PHE A 409 -12.34 -18.27 -10.38
C PHE A 409 -12.32 -17.24 -9.23
N PHE A 410 -13.48 -16.90 -8.66
CA PHE A 410 -13.56 -15.93 -7.56
C PHE A 410 -12.91 -16.41 -6.26
N ARG A 411 -12.92 -17.71 -5.96
CA ARG A 411 -12.16 -18.27 -4.83
C ARG A 411 -10.66 -18.10 -5.04
N TYR A 412 -10.19 -18.37 -6.26
CA TYR A 412 -8.79 -18.13 -6.62
C TYR A 412 -8.42 -16.65 -6.55
N ASP A 413 -9.27 -15.77 -7.08
CA ASP A 413 -9.07 -14.32 -7.04
C ASP A 413 -8.96 -13.81 -5.60
N ALA A 414 -9.83 -14.31 -4.71
CA ALA A 414 -9.80 -13.98 -3.29
C ALA A 414 -8.55 -14.51 -2.57
N VAL A 415 -8.14 -15.76 -2.80
CA VAL A 415 -7.00 -16.37 -2.09
C VAL A 415 -5.66 -15.79 -2.56
N THR A 416 -5.50 -15.51 -3.85
CA THR A 416 -4.27 -14.85 -4.33
C THR A 416 -4.23 -13.37 -3.95
N ALA A 417 -5.38 -12.70 -3.87
CA ALA A 417 -5.47 -11.35 -3.29
C ALA A 417 -5.08 -11.36 -1.81
N LEU A 418 -5.60 -12.32 -1.03
CA LEU A 418 -5.27 -12.51 0.37
C LEU A 418 -3.76 -12.71 0.57
N ALA A 419 -3.12 -13.52 -0.27
CA ALA A 419 -1.67 -13.71 -0.24
C ALA A 419 -0.92 -12.38 -0.49
N GLY A 420 -1.39 -11.57 -1.46
CA GLY A 420 -0.87 -10.23 -1.71
C GLY A 420 -1.05 -9.28 -0.52
N TYR A 421 -2.21 -9.33 0.15
CA TYR A 421 -2.51 -8.48 1.31
C TYR A 421 -1.64 -8.86 2.51
N ILE A 422 -1.60 -10.15 2.88
CA ILE A 422 -0.76 -10.63 3.99
C ILE A 422 0.70 -10.32 3.70
N GLY A 423 1.19 -10.67 2.51
CA GLY A 423 2.56 -10.42 2.11
C GLY A 423 2.91 -8.93 2.18
N GLY A 424 2.10 -8.06 1.55
CA GLY A 424 2.31 -6.62 1.57
C GLY A 424 2.24 -6.00 2.96
N ASN A 425 1.31 -6.46 3.80
CA ASN A 425 1.14 -6.01 5.18
C ASN A 425 2.35 -6.38 6.04
N LEU A 426 2.79 -7.64 5.97
CA LEU A 426 3.98 -8.11 6.70
C LEU A 426 5.24 -7.41 6.21
N TYR A 427 5.37 -7.20 4.90
CA TYR A 427 6.48 -6.44 4.33
C TYR A 427 6.47 -4.99 4.83
N SER A 428 5.30 -4.33 4.90
CA SER A 428 5.18 -2.97 5.42
C SER A 428 5.57 -2.87 6.90
N ILE A 429 5.19 -3.84 7.73
CA ILE A 429 5.62 -3.91 9.13
C ILE A 429 7.14 -4.09 9.24
N TRP A 430 7.67 -5.01 8.44
CA TRP A 430 9.11 -5.22 8.36
C TRP A 430 9.82 -3.95 7.87
N ASP A 431 9.21 -3.20 6.95
CA ASP A 431 9.71 -1.94 6.41
C ASP A 431 9.91 -0.90 7.51
N LEU A 432 8.88 -0.68 8.32
CA LEU A 432 8.94 0.18 9.51
C LEU A 432 10.04 -0.28 10.47
N ARG A 433 10.18 -1.59 10.68
CA ARG A 433 11.22 -2.12 11.57
C ARG A 433 12.63 -1.92 11.00
N ARG A 434 12.87 -2.20 9.72
CA ARG A 434 14.19 -2.04 9.10
C ARG A 434 14.64 -0.59 9.08
N LEU A 435 13.70 0.35 8.97
CA LEU A 435 13.96 1.78 9.00
C LEU A 435 14.17 2.31 10.43
N GLY A 436 13.98 1.47 11.46
CA GLY A 436 14.12 1.87 12.86
C GLY A 436 12.89 2.55 13.45
N TYR A 437 11.80 2.67 12.69
CA TYR A 437 10.58 3.41 13.06
C TYR A 437 9.79 2.72 14.18
N ILE A 438 9.99 1.42 14.34
CA ILE A 438 9.41 0.63 15.42
C ILE A 438 10.44 -0.33 16.00
N GLN A 439 10.21 -0.76 17.24
CA GLN A 439 10.98 -1.83 17.87
C GLN A 439 10.57 -3.21 17.35
N THR A 440 11.47 -4.20 17.48
CA THR A 440 11.20 -5.59 17.05
C THR A 440 9.96 -6.17 17.75
N ARG A 441 9.75 -5.88 19.04
CA ARG A 441 8.57 -6.34 19.78
C ARG A 441 7.27 -5.81 19.18
N SER A 442 7.24 -4.54 18.79
CA SER A 442 6.08 -3.92 18.13
C SER A 442 5.84 -4.52 16.75
N ALA A 443 6.90 -4.80 15.99
CA ALA A 443 6.82 -5.47 14.69
C ALA A 443 6.21 -6.87 14.82
N VAL A 444 6.66 -7.68 15.78
CA VAL A 444 6.11 -9.02 16.02
C VAL A 444 4.64 -8.95 16.43
N LYS A 445 4.27 -8.04 17.33
CA LYS A 445 2.85 -7.84 17.73
C LYS A 445 1.97 -7.46 16.53
N ALA A 446 2.43 -6.51 15.70
CA ALA A 446 1.70 -6.09 14.52
C ALA A 446 1.57 -7.24 13.50
N ALA A 447 2.63 -8.04 13.29
CA ALA A 447 2.59 -9.19 12.40
C ALA A 447 1.59 -10.25 12.88
N LEU A 448 1.59 -10.58 14.17
CA LEU A 448 0.61 -11.49 14.76
C LEU A 448 -0.81 -10.95 14.63
N ALA A 449 -1.02 -9.66 14.88
CA ALA A 449 -2.32 -9.01 14.72
C ALA A 449 -2.81 -9.07 13.26
N VAL A 450 -1.91 -8.90 12.28
CA VAL A 450 -2.25 -9.07 10.86
C VAL A 450 -2.71 -10.49 10.57
N ILE A 451 -1.99 -11.51 11.03
CA ILE A 451 -2.35 -12.92 10.79
C ILE A 451 -3.69 -13.26 11.44
N VAL A 452 -3.88 -12.92 12.70
CA VAL A 452 -5.13 -13.17 13.44
C VAL A 452 -6.30 -12.39 12.83
N GLY A 453 -6.07 -11.14 12.43
CA GLY A 453 -7.09 -10.27 11.87
C GLY A 453 -7.73 -10.83 10.60
N GLN A 454 -6.97 -11.54 9.75
CA GLN A 454 -7.49 -12.11 8.50
C GLN A 454 -8.73 -12.98 8.75
N PHE A 455 -8.71 -13.74 9.85
CA PHE A 455 -9.77 -14.66 10.22
C PHE A 455 -10.86 -13.98 11.07
N MET A 456 -10.47 -13.12 12.02
CA MET A 456 -11.41 -12.53 12.98
C MET A 456 -12.29 -11.43 12.40
N ILE A 457 -11.66 -10.48 11.68
CA ILE A 457 -12.33 -9.26 11.21
C ILE A 457 -12.32 -9.15 9.68
N GLY A 458 -11.65 -10.08 9.01
CA GLY A 458 -11.55 -10.11 7.57
C GLY A 458 -10.32 -9.38 7.04
N PRO A 459 -9.91 -9.74 5.81
CA PRO A 459 -8.60 -9.37 5.32
C PRO A 459 -8.46 -7.89 5.00
N GLY A 460 -9.49 -7.27 4.43
CA GLY A 460 -9.45 -5.87 4.12
C GLY A 460 -9.62 -5.00 5.38
N ALA A 461 -10.49 -5.35 6.33
CA ALA A 461 -10.56 -4.63 7.60
C ALA A 461 -9.22 -4.65 8.36
N THR A 462 -8.54 -5.80 8.35
CA THR A 462 -7.18 -5.93 8.91
C THR A 462 -6.20 -5.00 8.22
N TRP A 463 -6.29 -4.88 6.90
CA TRP A 463 -5.45 -3.96 6.12
C TRP A 463 -5.70 -2.49 6.52
N ALA A 464 -6.96 -2.06 6.59
CA ALA A 464 -7.32 -0.71 7.04
C ALA A 464 -6.83 -0.43 8.48
N GLY A 465 -6.98 -1.39 9.39
CA GLY A 465 -6.48 -1.29 10.76
C GLY A 465 -4.96 -1.14 10.82
N LEU A 466 -4.23 -1.92 10.04
CA LEU A 466 -2.77 -1.80 9.94
C LEU A 466 -2.35 -0.44 9.39
N TRP A 467 -2.99 0.06 8.35
CA TRP A 467 -2.67 1.37 7.77
C TRP A 467 -2.96 2.51 8.75
N SER A 468 -4.05 2.41 9.52
CA SER A 468 -4.37 3.34 10.61
C SER A 468 -3.28 3.38 11.67
N TRP A 469 -2.76 2.22 12.08
CA TRP A 469 -1.63 2.13 13.02
C TRP A 469 -0.32 2.65 12.42
N ARG A 470 -0.04 2.30 11.15
CA ARG A 470 1.14 2.77 10.42
C ARG A 470 1.15 4.31 10.32
N GLU A 471 -0.01 4.93 10.11
CA GLU A 471 -0.12 6.39 10.04
C GLU A 471 0.30 7.04 11.36
N ASP A 472 -0.12 6.49 12.50
CA ASP A 472 0.29 6.98 13.83
C ASP A 472 1.79 6.80 14.07
N VAL A 473 2.36 5.66 13.65
CA VAL A 473 3.80 5.40 13.77
C VAL A 473 4.59 6.43 12.99
N ILE A 474 4.28 6.64 11.70
CA ILE A 474 5.05 7.56 10.85
C ILE A 474 4.82 9.00 11.30
N ALA A 475 3.58 9.40 11.58
CA ALA A 475 3.26 10.74 12.05
C ALA A 475 3.89 11.03 13.44
N GLY A 476 4.02 10.03 14.31
CA GLY A 476 4.62 10.16 15.64
C GLY A 476 6.14 10.39 15.62
N LEU A 477 6.83 10.12 14.50
CA LEU A 477 8.27 10.33 14.37
C LEU A 477 8.66 11.78 14.10
N ALA A 478 7.77 12.57 13.49
CA ALA A 478 7.99 14.00 13.29
C ALA A 478 7.81 14.74 14.62
N ARG A 479 8.83 15.51 15.01
CA ARG A 479 8.96 16.14 16.34
C ARG A 479 8.83 17.65 16.31
#